data_AF-J9GIC7-F1
#
_entry.id   AF-J9GIC7-F1
#
_cell.length_a   1.000
_cell.length_b   1.000
_cell.length_c   1.000
_cell.angle_alpha   90.00
_cell.angle_beta   90.00
_cell.angle_gamma   90.00
#
_symmetry.space_group_name_H-M   'P 1'
#
loop_
_entity.id
_entity.type
_entity.pdbx_description
1 polymer ?
#
loop_
_entity_poly.entity_id
_entity_poly.type
_entity_poly.pdbx_seq_one_letter_code
_entity_poly.pdbx_strand_id
1 'polypeptide(L)'
;MLLLPPQIKLPDLMCRVVRCGVVLGTARKGRFEPGHHIFMAYGNQCTNQEQLTLDDVRTSAWLRGEEIDAHTAQNGWCAVLVDGFPVGGGKVSGGRVKNHYPKALRNLK
;
A
#
# COMPACT_ATOMS: atom_id res chain seq x y z
N MET A 1 -0.13 -2.89 -13.87
CA MET A 1 0.54 -4.20 -13.85
C MET A 1 -0.17 -5.08 -12.82
N LEU A 2 -0.46 -6.34 -13.14
CA LEU A 2 -1.19 -7.28 -12.27
C LEU A 2 -0.24 -8.42 -11.85
N LEU A 3 -0.31 -8.83 -10.60
CA LEU A 3 0.32 -10.04 -10.09
C LEU A 3 -0.72 -11.15 -10.04
N LEU A 4 -0.50 -12.19 -10.83
CA LEU A 4 -1.29 -13.41 -10.79
C LEU A 4 -0.65 -14.37 -9.78
N PRO A 5 -1.44 -15.17 -9.05
CA PRO A 5 -0.90 -16.25 -8.23
C PRO A 5 -0.04 -17.19 -9.09
N PRO A 6 1.11 -17.66 -8.59
CA PRO A 6 2.13 -18.35 -9.39
C PRO A 6 1.70 -19.68 -10.02
N GLN A 7 0.51 -20.20 -9.69
CA GLN A 7 0.05 -21.53 -10.09
C GLN A 7 -1.19 -21.52 -11.00
N ILE A 8 -1.75 -20.35 -11.31
CA ILE A 8 -2.99 -20.26 -12.09
C ILE A 8 -2.65 -19.84 -13.51
N LYS A 9 -2.62 -20.80 -14.45
CA LYS A 9 -2.88 -20.46 -15.85
C LYS A 9 -4.26 -19.84 -15.90
N LEU A 10 -4.37 -18.62 -16.41
CA LEU A 10 -5.67 -18.02 -16.64
C LEU A 10 -6.44 -18.94 -17.58
N PRO A 11 -7.62 -19.46 -17.18
CA PRO A 11 -8.45 -20.24 -18.08
C PRO A 11 -8.83 -19.35 -19.28
N ASP A 12 -9.19 -19.96 -20.41
CA ASP A 12 -9.82 -19.21 -21.51
C ASP A 12 -11.14 -18.64 -21.00
N LEU A 13 -11.09 -17.36 -20.63
CA LEU A 13 -12.20 -16.67 -19.99
C LEU A 13 -13.14 -16.16 -21.10
N MET A 14 -14.25 -16.87 -21.30
CA MET A 14 -15.36 -16.44 -22.16
C MET A 14 -16.23 -15.33 -21.53
N CYS A 15 -15.76 -14.70 -20.44
CA CYS A 15 -16.49 -13.69 -19.69
C CYS A 15 -15.67 -12.42 -19.49
N ARG A 16 -16.35 -11.29 -19.28
CA ARG A 16 -15.70 -10.02 -18.95
C ARG A 16 -15.12 -10.06 -17.54
N VAL A 17 -13.80 -10.12 -17.43
CA VAL A 17 -13.10 -10.12 -16.14
C VAL A 17 -12.94 -8.70 -15.62
N VAL A 18 -13.52 -8.43 -14.45
CA VAL A 18 -13.43 -7.12 -13.77
C VAL A 18 -12.10 -6.97 -13.02
N ARG A 19 -11.60 -8.04 -12.41
CA ARG A 19 -10.32 -8.06 -11.70
C ARG A 19 -9.73 -9.47 -11.71
N CYS A 20 -8.44 -9.58 -11.97
CA CYS A 20 -7.72 -10.85 -11.87
C CYS A 20 -6.36 -10.63 -11.20
N GLY A 21 -6.20 -11.19 -10.01
CA GLY A 21 -4.99 -11.02 -9.21
C GLY A 21 -4.90 -9.67 -8.48
N VAL A 22 -3.69 -9.36 -8.02
CA VAL A 22 -3.39 -8.16 -7.22
C VAL A 22 -2.82 -7.07 -8.12
N VAL A 23 -3.39 -5.85 -8.04
CA VAL A 23 -2.86 -4.71 -8.79
C VAL A 23 -1.53 -4.28 -8.16
N LEU A 24 -0.43 -4.52 -8.88
CA LEU A 24 0.91 -4.13 -8.44
C LEU A 24 1.09 -2.61 -8.42
N GLY A 25 0.50 -1.92 -9.39
CA GLY A 25 0.68 -0.47 -9.57
C GLY A 25 0.80 -0.06 -11.03
N THR A 26 1.39 1.11 -11.25
CA THR A 26 1.48 1.77 -12.54
C THR A 26 2.93 2.11 -12.89
N ALA A 27 3.35 1.71 -14.09
CA ALA A 27 4.61 2.19 -14.66
C ALA A 27 4.42 3.63 -15.17
N ARG A 28 5.30 4.54 -14.74
CA ARG A 28 5.43 5.91 -15.23
C ARG A 28 6.78 6.04 -15.93
N LYS A 29 6.99 7.13 -16.66
CA LYS A 29 8.28 7.37 -17.34
C LYS A 29 9.43 7.34 -16.32
N GLY A 30 10.29 6.33 -16.43
CA GLY A 30 11.48 6.13 -15.58
C GLY A 30 11.23 5.66 -14.15
N ARG A 31 9.99 5.28 -13.77
CA ARG A 31 9.70 4.80 -12.41
C ARG A 31 8.47 3.93 -12.33
N PHE A 32 8.42 3.07 -11.32
CA PHE A 32 7.23 2.33 -10.94
C PHE A 32 6.58 2.96 -9.71
N GLU A 33 5.26 3.14 -9.76
CA GLU A 33 4.45 3.60 -8.62
C GLU A 33 3.60 2.41 -8.13
N PRO A 34 3.91 1.86 -6.95
CA PRO A 34 3.14 0.76 -6.36
C PRO A 34 1.69 1.18 -6.09
N GLY A 35 0.75 0.29 -6.36
CA GLY A 35 -0.66 0.50 -6.09
C GLY A 35 -1.03 0.08 -4.67
N HIS A 36 -2.07 0.69 -4.10
CA HIS A 36 -2.55 0.36 -2.75
C HIS A 36 -2.73 -1.15 -2.50
N HIS A 37 -3.25 -1.90 -3.49
CA HIS A 37 -3.55 -3.32 -3.36
C HIS A 37 -2.32 -4.19 -3.06
N ILE A 38 -1.12 -3.83 -3.54
CA ILE A 38 0.08 -4.62 -3.25
C ILE A 38 0.46 -4.54 -1.77
N PHE A 39 0.29 -3.36 -1.17
CA PHE A 39 0.55 -3.16 0.25
C PHE A 39 -0.51 -3.85 1.10
N MET A 40 -1.77 -3.84 0.68
CA MET A 40 -2.83 -4.58 1.38
C MET A 40 -2.60 -6.09 1.34
N ALA A 41 -2.11 -6.63 0.21
CA ALA A 41 -1.90 -8.06 0.05
C ALA A 41 -0.60 -8.58 0.70
N TYR A 42 0.48 -7.79 0.67
CA TYR A 42 1.83 -8.25 1.04
C TYR A 42 2.58 -7.29 1.96
N GLY A 43 1.91 -6.30 2.55
CA GLY A 43 2.56 -5.24 3.35
C GLY A 43 3.38 -5.77 4.51
N ASN A 44 2.90 -6.82 5.19
CA ASN A 44 3.61 -7.48 6.29
C ASN A 44 4.83 -8.31 5.87
N GLN A 45 5.00 -8.55 4.57
CA GLN A 45 6.16 -9.22 3.98
C GLN A 45 7.15 -8.22 3.37
N CYS A 46 6.80 -6.93 3.32
CA CYS A 46 7.67 -5.91 2.75
C CYS A 46 8.90 -5.71 3.63
N THR A 47 10.07 -5.50 3.05
CA THR A 47 11.29 -5.25 3.83
C THR A 47 11.28 -3.90 4.54
N ASN A 48 10.54 -2.92 4.00
CA ASN A 48 10.41 -1.59 4.56
C ASN A 48 8.97 -1.34 5.03
N GLN A 49 8.81 -1.06 6.32
CA GLN A 49 7.51 -0.96 6.99
C GLN A 49 7.51 0.19 7.99
N GLU A 50 6.44 1.01 7.97
CA GLU A 50 6.10 1.92 9.06
C GLU A 50 5.13 1.20 10.00
N GLN A 51 5.56 1.00 11.25
CA GLN A 51 4.78 0.31 12.28
C GLN A 51 4.06 1.32 13.15
N LEU A 52 2.75 1.21 13.18
CA LEU A 52 1.86 1.95 14.06
C LEU A 52 1.15 0.99 15.01
N THR A 53 0.61 1.52 16.09
CA THR A 53 -0.36 0.84 16.95
C THR A 53 -1.73 1.48 16.79
N LEU A 54 -2.80 0.80 17.19
CA LEU A 54 -4.15 1.37 17.15
C LEU A 54 -4.26 2.71 17.91
N ASP A 55 -3.57 2.82 19.04
CA ASP A 55 -3.56 4.01 19.90
C ASP A 55 -2.62 5.13 19.42
N ASP A 56 -1.79 4.87 18.39
CA ASP A 56 -0.92 5.89 17.81
C ASP A 56 -1.75 6.97 17.11
N VAL A 57 -1.54 8.23 17.47
CA VAL A 57 -2.20 9.38 16.82
C VAL A 57 -1.98 9.39 15.30
N ARG A 58 -0.83 8.89 14.83
CA ARG A 58 -0.48 8.75 13.41
C ARG A 58 -1.41 7.80 12.67
N THR A 59 -1.98 6.80 13.34
CA THR A 59 -2.96 5.86 12.73
C THR A 59 -4.18 6.61 12.23
N SER A 60 -4.75 7.47 13.07
CA SER A 60 -5.91 8.29 12.68
C SER A 60 -5.55 9.28 11.56
N ALA A 61 -4.38 9.91 11.64
CA ALA A 61 -3.91 10.86 10.63
C ALA A 61 -3.68 10.17 9.28
N TRP A 62 -3.08 8.98 9.27
CA TRP A 62 -2.87 8.16 8.08
C TRP A 62 -4.18 7.84 7.37
N LEU A 63 -5.20 7.41 8.12
CA LEU A 63 -6.52 7.07 7.59
C LEU A 63 -7.32 8.31 7.13
N ARG A 64 -7.05 9.50 7.68
CA ARG A 64 -7.51 10.79 7.14
C ARG A 64 -6.80 11.21 5.85
N GLY A 65 -5.69 10.54 5.50
CA GLY A 65 -4.91 10.83 4.31
C GLY A 65 -3.78 11.83 4.52
N GLU A 66 -3.43 12.12 5.78
CA GLU A 66 -2.33 12.99 6.15
C GLU A 66 -0.99 12.27 6.03
N GLU A 67 0.07 13.04 5.83
CA GLU A 67 1.44 12.53 5.97
C GLU A 67 1.78 12.37 7.46
N ILE A 68 2.55 11.35 7.77
CA ILE A 68 2.95 11.01 9.14
C ILE A 68 4.48 10.98 9.23
N ASP A 69 5.02 11.16 10.43
CA ASP A 69 6.45 11.01 10.66
C ASP A 69 6.86 9.54 10.50
N ALA A 70 7.98 9.32 9.82
CA ALA A 70 8.56 7.99 9.63
C ALA A 70 9.45 7.67 10.83
N HIS A 71 9.04 6.71 11.65
CA HIS A 71 9.80 6.29 12.83
C HIS A 71 10.51 4.96 12.60
N THR A 72 9.87 4.02 11.89
CA THR A 72 10.45 2.69 11.63
C THR A 72 10.81 2.47 10.17
N ALA A 73 10.14 3.17 9.24
CA ALA A 73 10.39 3.05 7.82
C ALA A 73 11.63 3.84 7.38
N GLN A 74 12.38 3.26 6.45
CA GLN A 74 13.52 3.89 5.79
C GLN A 74 13.09 4.66 4.53
N ASN A 75 13.97 5.54 4.02
CA ASN A 75 13.75 6.31 2.79
C ASN A 75 13.39 5.39 1.60
N GLY A 76 12.30 5.71 0.89
CA GLY A 76 11.78 4.87 -0.19
C GLY A 76 10.32 4.47 -0.01
N TRP A 77 9.83 3.52 -0.80
CA TRP A 77 8.48 2.98 -0.62
C TRP A 77 8.44 2.09 0.63
N CYS A 78 7.37 2.20 1.40
CA CYS A 78 7.12 1.40 2.60
C CYS A 78 5.65 0.97 2.67
N ALA A 79 5.40 -0.16 3.31
CA ALA A 79 4.06 -0.52 3.78
C ALA A 79 3.78 0.19 5.11
N VAL A 80 2.54 0.58 5.36
CA VAL A 80 2.10 1.12 6.65
C VAL A 80 1.24 0.05 7.31
N LEU A 81 1.59 -0.32 8.54
CA LEU A 81 0.91 -1.36 9.31
C LEU A 81 0.39 -0.78 10.62
N VAL A 82 -0.75 -1.29 11.07
CA VAL A 82 -1.31 -1.06 12.40
C VAL A 82 -1.36 -2.40 13.10
N ASP A 83 -0.61 -2.56 14.20
CA ASP A 83 -0.54 -3.80 14.97
C ASP A 83 -0.22 -5.04 14.10
N GLY A 84 0.65 -4.86 13.09
CA GLY A 84 1.03 -5.92 12.15
C GLY A 84 0.09 -6.10 10.95
N PHE A 85 -1.04 -5.39 10.89
CA PHE A 85 -1.99 -5.46 9.79
C PHE A 85 -1.78 -4.34 8.77
N PRO A 86 -1.64 -4.63 7.47
CA PRO A 86 -1.45 -3.59 6.47
C PRO A 86 -2.66 -2.65 6.34
N VAL A 87 -2.38 -1.34 6.33
CA VAL A 87 -3.38 -0.27 6.09
C VAL A 87 -3.01 0.60 4.89
N GLY A 88 -2.18 0.06 3.99
CA GLY A 88 -1.74 0.70 2.77
C GLY A 88 -0.23 0.89 2.72
N GLY A 89 0.22 1.86 1.93
CA GLY A 89 1.63 2.16 1.78
C GLY A 89 1.86 3.61 1.39
N GLY A 90 3.10 4.04 1.54
CA GLY A 90 3.52 5.41 1.30
C GLY A 90 4.97 5.49 0.88
N LYS A 91 5.40 6.70 0.55
CA LYS A 91 6.80 6.96 0.19
C LYS A 91 7.46 7.83 1.24
N VAL A 92 8.46 7.28 1.91
CA VAL A 92 9.30 8.02 2.84
C VAL A 92 10.21 8.97 2.05
N SER A 93 10.20 10.25 2.42
CA SER A 93 11.18 11.24 1.97
C SER A 93 11.26 12.38 2.99
N GLY A 94 12.47 12.77 3.40
CA GLY A 94 12.66 13.87 4.36
C GLY A 94 12.07 13.58 5.74
N GLY A 95 12.20 12.34 6.22
CA GLY A 95 11.69 11.93 7.54
C GLY A 95 10.17 11.74 7.64
N ARG A 96 9.44 11.89 6.53
CA ARG A 96 7.97 11.75 6.51
C ARG A 96 7.52 10.67 5.55
N VAL A 97 6.48 9.94 5.92
CA VAL A 97 5.75 9.01 5.05
C VAL A 97 4.70 9.80 4.26
N LYS A 98 4.93 9.97 2.96
CA LYS A 98 3.94 10.56 2.05
C LYS A 98 2.80 9.59 1.82
N ASN A 99 1.58 10.06 2.06
CA ASN A 99 0.39 9.25 2.07
C ASN A 99 -0.08 8.88 0.65
N HIS A 100 -0.05 7.59 0.33
CA HIS A 100 -0.64 7.03 -0.89
C HIS A 100 -1.90 6.19 -0.59
N TYR A 101 -2.55 6.44 0.54
CA TYR A 101 -3.85 5.87 0.90
C TYR A 101 -4.96 6.42 -0.02
N PRO A 102 -5.81 5.56 -0.63
CA PRO A 102 -6.80 5.98 -1.60
C PRO A 102 -7.76 7.04 -1.04
N LYS A 103 -7.97 8.12 -1.80
CA LYS A 103 -8.86 9.22 -1.38
C LYS A 103 -10.27 8.76 -1.02
N ALA A 104 -10.81 7.82 -1.77
CA ALA A 104 -12.15 7.28 -1.55
C ALA A 104 -12.30 6.47 -0.25
N LEU A 105 -11.18 6.05 0.37
CA LEU A 105 -11.19 5.29 1.61
C LEU A 105 -10.95 6.16 2.85
N ARG A 106 -10.65 7.46 2.66
CA ARG A 106 -10.42 8.41 3.76
C ARG A 106 -11.75 8.77 4.40
N ASN A 107 -12.12 8.02 5.43
CA ASN A 107 -13.46 8.03 6.01
C ASN A 107 -13.50 8.51 7.48
N LEU A 108 -12.35 8.66 8.12
CA LEU A 108 -12.26 9.34 9.41
C LEU A 108 -12.45 10.85 9.17
N LYS A 109 -13.39 11.43 9.90
CA LYS A 109 -13.62 12.88 9.95
C LYS A 109 -12.79 13.50 11.06
#